data_AF-A0A0D7NRH9-F1
#
_entry.id   AF-A0A0D7NRH9-F1
#
_cell.length_a   1.000
_cell.length_b   1.000
_cell.length_c   1.000
_cell.angle_alpha   90.00
_cell.angle_beta   90.00
_cell.angle_gamma   90.00
#
_symmetry.space_group_name_H-M   'P 1'
#
loop_
_entity.id
_entity.type
_entity.pdbx_description
1 polymer ?
#
loop_
_entity_poly.entity_id
_entity_poly.type
_entity_poly.pdbx_seq_one_letter_code
_entity_poly.pdbx_strand_id
1 'polypeptide(L)'
;MRIVFGIALALSMTPAFGETLVERGAYLVNSVMVCHNCHTPRGPQGLDLTRALSGGQTFDEPAFKVTGSNITPDRDTGIGNWTDAELKRFLVSGIKPNGTAIAPIMPTEFYTVLTARDLDALTAYLRSVPAIHHETPAPEYKIALKPETPTYAGKQASEPELADKLARGRYLLTIAHCLECHTPEGPSVVHDFAAASGKGGRTFKGPWGESVSANITADPAVGLGGWSDDEIKRAITQGIARDGHKLKPPMAYAGYATMTPQDLDAIVAFVRMLPARQ
;
A
#
# COMPACT_ATOMS: atom_id res chain seq x y z
N MET A 1 -28.86 -52.81 39.21
CA MET A 1 -27.60 -52.37 38.53
C MET A 1 -28.00 -51.73 37.20
N ARG A 2 -28.06 -50.41 37.12
CA ARG A 2 -28.49 -49.67 35.92
C ARG A 2 -27.25 -49.20 35.17
N ILE A 3 -27.05 -49.68 33.95
CA ILE A 3 -25.98 -49.27 33.04
C ILE A 3 -26.45 -48.02 32.30
N VAL A 4 -25.74 -46.90 32.46
CA VAL A 4 -25.97 -45.66 31.70
C VAL A 4 -24.94 -45.62 30.58
N PHE A 5 -25.39 -45.70 29.33
CA PHE A 5 -24.57 -45.44 28.15
C PHE A 5 -24.44 -43.92 27.97
N GLY A 6 -23.23 -43.39 28.10
CA GLY A 6 -22.92 -42.01 27.75
C GLY A 6 -22.76 -41.88 26.24
N ILE A 7 -23.65 -41.14 25.59
CA ILE A 7 -23.49 -40.73 24.19
C ILE A 7 -22.51 -39.54 24.19
N ALA A 8 -21.31 -39.76 23.67
CA ALA A 8 -20.38 -38.68 23.39
C ALA A 8 -20.86 -37.92 22.15
N LEU A 9 -21.38 -36.71 22.35
CA LEU A 9 -21.74 -35.79 21.28
C LEU A 9 -20.44 -35.17 20.74
N ALA A 10 -19.95 -35.67 19.60
CA ALA A 10 -18.86 -35.03 18.88
C ALA A 10 -19.37 -33.71 18.28
N LEU A 11 -18.90 -32.57 18.82
CA LEU A 11 -19.08 -31.27 18.18
C LEU A 11 -18.28 -31.28 16.87
N SER A 12 -18.98 -31.42 15.76
CA SER A 12 -18.47 -31.09 14.43
C SER A 12 -18.17 -29.59 14.37
N MET A 13 -16.89 -29.22 14.44
CA MET A 13 -16.41 -27.88 14.09
C MET A 13 -16.67 -27.67 12.60
N THR A 14 -17.63 -26.82 12.27
CA THR A 14 -17.79 -26.28 10.91
C THR A 14 -16.53 -25.48 10.55
N PRO A 15 -15.96 -25.66 9.35
CA PRO A 15 -14.81 -24.88 8.92
C PRO A 15 -15.21 -23.39 8.85
N ALA A 16 -14.33 -22.51 9.33
CA ALA A 16 -14.47 -21.08 9.11
C ALA A 16 -14.55 -20.82 7.59
N PHE A 17 -15.61 -20.17 7.14
CA PHE A 17 -15.73 -19.73 5.75
C PHE A 17 -14.54 -18.81 5.41
N GLY A 18 -13.87 -19.08 4.29
CA GLY A 18 -12.72 -18.29 3.84
C GLY A 18 -13.08 -16.84 3.51
N GLU A 19 -12.11 -15.94 3.65
CA GLU A 19 -12.22 -14.51 3.31
C GLU A 19 -12.71 -14.30 1.87
N THR A 20 -13.77 -13.51 1.71
CA THR A 20 -14.33 -13.13 0.41
C THR A 20 -13.42 -12.15 -0.34
N LEU A 21 -13.59 -12.04 -1.67
CA LEU A 21 -12.84 -11.08 -2.48
C LEU A 21 -13.07 -9.62 -2.05
N VAL A 22 -14.30 -9.27 -1.63
CA VAL A 22 -14.62 -7.91 -1.17
C VAL A 22 -13.92 -7.61 0.16
N GLU A 23 -13.91 -8.55 1.11
CA GLU A 23 -13.19 -8.41 2.37
C GLU A 23 -11.67 -8.27 2.15
N ARG A 24 -11.10 -9.12 1.29
CA ARG A 24 -9.68 -9.03 0.92
C ARG A 24 -9.36 -7.68 0.26
N GLY A 25 -10.20 -7.26 -0.69
CA GLY A 25 -10.00 -6.01 -1.41
C GLY A 25 -10.11 -4.81 -0.48
N ALA A 26 -11.06 -4.82 0.45
CA ALA A 26 -11.17 -3.81 1.49
C ALA A 26 -9.89 -3.74 2.34
N TYR A 27 -9.36 -4.89 2.75
CA TYR A 27 -8.11 -4.95 3.51
C TYR A 27 -6.93 -4.35 2.73
N LEU A 28 -6.77 -4.73 1.46
CA LEU A 28 -5.70 -4.21 0.60
C LEU A 28 -5.83 -2.70 0.37
N VAL A 29 -7.01 -2.21 -0.02
CA VAL A 29 -7.24 -0.80 -0.33
C VAL A 29 -7.12 0.10 0.90
N ASN A 30 -7.59 -0.37 2.06
CA ASN A 30 -7.71 0.47 3.26
C ASN A 30 -6.48 0.37 4.16
N SER A 31 -5.83 -0.80 4.22
CA SER A 31 -4.79 -1.07 5.22
C SER A 31 -3.39 -1.17 4.62
N VAL A 32 -3.26 -1.86 3.49
CA VAL A 32 -1.94 -2.21 2.93
C VAL A 32 -1.49 -1.17 1.90
N MET A 33 -2.27 -0.98 0.84
CA MET A 33 -1.95 -0.09 -0.28
C MET A 33 -2.41 1.36 -0.01
N VAL A 34 -3.28 1.54 0.99
CA VAL A 34 -3.77 2.84 1.50
C VAL A 34 -4.25 3.80 0.39
N CYS A 35 -5.00 3.30 -0.59
CA CYS A 35 -5.43 4.10 -1.76
C CYS A 35 -6.23 5.35 -1.36
N HIS A 36 -6.94 5.28 -0.23
CA HIS A 36 -7.68 6.41 0.36
C HIS A 36 -6.80 7.66 0.58
N ASN A 37 -5.50 7.48 0.85
CA ASN A 37 -4.61 8.59 1.18
C ASN A 37 -4.48 9.59 0.01
N CYS A 38 -4.57 9.10 -1.23
CA CYS A 38 -4.49 9.89 -2.47
C CYS A 38 -5.84 10.05 -3.16
N HIS A 39 -6.70 9.02 -3.11
CA HIS A 39 -7.97 8.98 -3.85
C HIS A 39 -9.19 9.45 -3.04
N THR A 40 -9.02 10.07 -1.87
CA THR A 40 -10.14 10.63 -1.09
C THR A 40 -9.92 12.12 -0.83
N PRO A 41 -10.95 12.99 -0.93
CA PRO A 41 -10.80 14.41 -0.64
C PRO A 41 -10.35 14.63 0.80
N ARG A 42 -9.67 15.75 1.06
CA ARG A 42 -9.27 16.16 2.40
C ARG A 42 -10.07 17.40 2.83
N GLY A 43 -10.68 17.32 4.00
CA GLY A 43 -11.27 18.45 4.71
C GLY A 43 -10.41 18.89 5.91
N PRO A 44 -10.90 19.84 6.73
CA PRO A 44 -10.17 20.35 7.88
C PRO A 44 -9.77 19.30 8.92
N GLN A 45 -10.51 18.18 8.98
CA GLN A 45 -10.29 17.09 9.94
C GLN A 45 -9.51 15.89 9.35
N GLY A 46 -8.97 16.01 8.12
CA GLY A 46 -8.29 14.92 7.43
C GLY A 46 -9.10 14.40 6.24
N LEU A 47 -9.05 13.10 5.96
CA LEU A 47 -9.79 12.50 4.83
C LEU A 47 -11.30 12.64 5.04
N ASP A 48 -12.02 13.11 4.03
CA ASP A 48 -13.48 13.12 3.98
C ASP A 48 -13.98 11.75 3.49
N LEU A 49 -14.20 10.84 4.45
CA LEU A 49 -14.65 9.48 4.16
C LEU A 49 -16.09 9.42 3.61
N THR A 50 -16.87 10.51 3.68
CA THR A 50 -18.18 10.56 3.00
C THR A 50 -18.04 10.61 1.48
N ARG A 51 -16.84 10.97 1.01
CA ARG A 51 -16.42 11.01 -0.39
C ARG A 51 -15.24 10.06 -0.64
N ALA A 52 -15.18 8.96 0.11
CA ALA A 52 -14.13 7.96 -0.01
C ALA A 52 -13.92 7.52 -1.47
N LEU A 53 -12.65 7.47 -1.90
CA LEU A 53 -12.22 6.99 -3.22
C LEU A 53 -12.69 7.83 -4.43
N SER A 54 -13.39 8.95 -4.22
CA SER A 54 -13.90 9.78 -5.30
C SER A 54 -12.87 10.73 -5.91
N GLY A 55 -11.57 10.54 -5.65
CA GLY A 55 -10.48 11.44 -6.02
C GLY A 55 -10.09 12.39 -4.88
N GLY A 56 -8.89 12.96 -4.92
CA GLY A 56 -8.36 13.61 -3.71
C GLY A 56 -7.13 14.48 -3.89
N GLN A 57 -5.98 13.98 -3.44
CA GLN A 57 -4.76 14.75 -3.29
C GLN A 57 -4.21 15.22 -4.65
N THR A 58 -3.87 16.51 -4.74
CA THR A 58 -3.11 17.07 -5.87
C THR A 58 -1.63 17.08 -5.54
N PHE A 59 -0.83 16.60 -6.49
CA PHE A 59 0.62 16.64 -6.49
C PHE A 59 1.05 17.61 -7.59
N ASP A 60 1.73 18.70 -7.21
CA ASP A 60 2.26 19.70 -8.14
C ASP A 60 3.79 19.66 -8.11
N GLU A 61 4.32 18.78 -8.93
CA GLU A 61 5.75 18.52 -9.04
C GLU A 61 6.34 19.22 -10.28
N PRO A 62 7.66 19.43 -10.35
CA PRO A 62 8.30 19.97 -11.55
C PRO A 62 7.99 19.16 -12.83
N ALA A 63 7.79 17.85 -12.70
CA ALA A 63 7.53 16.93 -13.81
C ALA A 63 6.06 16.84 -14.24
N PHE A 64 5.13 17.06 -13.31
CA PHE A 64 3.70 16.88 -13.56
C PHE A 64 2.84 17.62 -12.51
N LYS A 65 1.61 17.91 -12.87
CA LYS A 65 0.57 18.30 -11.91
C LYS A 65 -0.62 17.35 -12.08
N VAL A 66 -0.84 16.50 -11.08
CA VAL A 66 -1.86 15.45 -11.15
C VAL A 66 -2.66 15.38 -9.87
N THR A 67 -3.90 14.92 -9.97
CA THR A 67 -4.79 14.71 -8.83
C THR A 67 -5.18 13.25 -8.77
N GLY A 68 -5.21 12.66 -7.56
CA GLY A 68 -5.75 11.31 -7.37
C GLY A 68 -7.14 11.23 -7.96
N SER A 69 -7.33 10.36 -8.95
CA SER A 69 -8.56 10.29 -9.75
C SER A 69 -9.71 9.67 -8.96
N ASN A 70 -10.95 9.87 -9.42
CA ASN A 70 -12.08 9.11 -8.91
C ASN A 70 -11.95 7.63 -9.32
N ILE A 71 -11.89 6.73 -8.33
CA ILE A 71 -11.78 5.28 -8.54
C ILE A 71 -13.01 4.52 -8.01
N THR A 72 -14.12 5.23 -7.76
CA THR A 72 -15.43 4.64 -7.51
C THR A 72 -16.03 4.08 -8.82
N PRO A 73 -17.08 3.22 -8.76
CA PRO A 73 -17.70 2.69 -9.97
C PRO A 73 -18.62 3.70 -10.68
N ASP A 74 -18.51 4.99 -10.37
CA ASP A 74 -19.16 6.05 -11.13
C ASP A 74 -18.77 5.97 -12.62
N ARG A 75 -19.75 6.07 -13.51
CA ARG A 75 -19.55 5.84 -14.95
C ARG A 75 -19.03 7.07 -15.68
N ASP A 76 -19.32 8.26 -15.16
CA ASP A 76 -18.99 9.52 -15.85
C ASP A 76 -17.60 10.02 -15.46
N THR A 77 -17.26 9.91 -14.17
CA THR A 77 -16.05 10.48 -13.60
C THR A 77 -15.11 9.43 -12.99
N GLY A 78 -15.61 8.23 -12.72
CA GLY A 78 -14.88 7.12 -12.11
C GLY A 78 -14.45 6.02 -13.07
N ILE A 79 -14.27 4.81 -12.53
CA ILE A 79 -13.83 3.61 -13.28
C ILE A 79 -15.01 2.74 -13.75
N GLY A 80 -16.25 3.23 -13.64
CA GLY A 80 -17.47 2.46 -13.92
C GLY A 80 -17.59 1.92 -15.35
N ASN A 81 -16.91 2.54 -16.32
CA ASN A 81 -16.91 2.11 -17.73
C ASN A 81 -15.71 1.23 -18.10
N TRP A 82 -14.74 1.04 -17.20
CA TRP A 82 -13.63 0.13 -17.47
C TRP A 82 -14.10 -1.30 -17.24
N THR A 83 -13.64 -2.23 -18.06
CA THR A 83 -13.77 -3.67 -17.78
C THR A 83 -12.86 -4.07 -16.62
N ASP A 84 -13.16 -5.21 -16.00
CA ASP A 84 -12.29 -5.76 -14.95
C ASP A 84 -10.89 -6.09 -15.46
N ALA A 85 -10.78 -6.56 -16.71
CA ALA A 85 -9.48 -6.83 -17.33
C ALA A 85 -8.66 -5.53 -17.52
N GLU A 86 -9.31 -4.44 -17.92
CA GLU A 86 -8.68 -3.13 -18.06
C GLU A 86 -8.20 -2.58 -16.72
N LEU A 87 -9.02 -2.67 -15.67
CA LEU A 87 -8.62 -2.22 -14.33
C LEU A 87 -7.43 -3.04 -13.80
N LYS A 88 -7.48 -4.37 -13.92
CA LYS A 88 -6.37 -5.24 -13.48
C LYS A 88 -5.09 -4.96 -14.26
N ARG A 89 -5.19 -4.78 -15.58
CA ARG A 89 -4.06 -4.37 -16.43
C ARG A 89 -3.50 -3.01 -15.99
N PHE A 90 -4.36 -2.04 -15.75
CA PHE A 90 -3.94 -0.70 -15.33
C PHE A 90 -3.15 -0.74 -14.02
N LEU A 91 -3.63 -1.50 -13.01
CA LEU A 91 -2.98 -1.58 -11.70
C LEU A 91 -1.51 -2.03 -11.79
N VAL A 92 -1.16 -2.88 -12.76
CA VAL A 92 0.21 -3.42 -12.92
C VAL A 92 1.01 -2.81 -14.07
N SER A 93 0.42 -1.89 -14.85
CA SER A 93 1.08 -1.27 -16.00
C SER A 93 1.12 0.25 -15.98
N GLY A 94 0.25 0.90 -15.19
CA GLY A 94 0.08 2.35 -15.22
C GLY A 94 -0.48 2.90 -16.53
N ILE A 95 -0.96 2.04 -17.44
CA ILE A 95 -1.48 2.44 -18.75
C ILE A 95 -3.00 2.35 -18.74
N LYS A 96 -3.65 3.50 -18.92
CA LYS A 96 -5.12 3.60 -19.04
C LYS A 96 -5.64 2.81 -20.26
N PRO A 97 -6.94 2.47 -20.31
CA PRO A 97 -7.54 1.80 -21.47
C PRO A 97 -7.31 2.52 -22.80
N ASN A 98 -7.29 3.86 -22.78
CA ASN A 98 -7.00 4.69 -23.96
C ASN A 98 -5.51 4.77 -24.33
N GLY A 99 -4.64 4.00 -23.68
CA GLY A 99 -3.20 3.96 -23.94
C GLY A 99 -2.37 5.04 -23.25
N THR A 100 -3.00 5.97 -22.50
CA THR A 100 -2.26 7.01 -21.77
C THR A 100 -1.55 6.44 -20.54
N ALA A 101 -0.23 6.62 -20.45
CA ALA A 101 0.53 6.33 -19.23
C ALA A 101 0.26 7.41 -18.16
N ILE A 102 0.24 7.00 -16.89
CA ILE A 102 0.01 7.92 -15.75
C ILE A 102 1.31 8.43 -15.12
N ALA A 103 1.19 9.47 -14.30
CA ALA A 103 2.29 9.90 -13.44
C ALA A 103 2.72 8.78 -12.47
N PRO A 104 4.03 8.59 -12.24
CA PRO A 104 4.54 7.52 -11.37
C PRO A 104 4.19 7.71 -9.89
N ILE A 105 3.53 8.82 -9.51
CA ILE A 105 2.97 9.03 -8.17
C ILE A 105 1.89 8.01 -7.80
N MET A 106 1.24 7.39 -8.80
CA MET A 106 0.47 6.18 -8.58
C MET A 106 1.42 4.99 -8.70
N PRO A 107 1.64 4.20 -7.64
CA PRO A 107 2.79 3.29 -7.55
C PRO A 107 2.56 1.95 -8.28
N THR A 108 2.15 1.98 -9.54
CA THR A 108 1.82 0.77 -10.33
C THR A 108 3.00 -0.16 -10.54
N GLU A 109 4.23 0.37 -10.54
CA GLU A 109 5.45 -0.43 -10.65
C GLU A 109 5.64 -1.35 -9.43
N PHE A 110 5.18 -0.94 -8.24
CA PHE A 110 5.16 -1.77 -7.04
C PHE A 110 4.07 -2.86 -7.08
N TYR A 111 3.02 -2.65 -7.88
CA TYR A 111 1.87 -3.55 -7.95
C TYR A 111 2.05 -4.71 -8.93
N THR A 112 3.15 -4.73 -9.68
CA THR A 112 3.53 -5.83 -10.59
C THR A 112 3.62 -7.20 -9.91
N VAL A 113 3.78 -7.23 -8.58
CA VAL A 113 3.81 -8.47 -7.78
C VAL A 113 2.43 -8.97 -7.34
N LEU A 114 1.36 -8.19 -7.49
CA LEU A 114 0.01 -8.54 -7.04
C LEU A 114 -0.42 -9.93 -7.54
N THR A 115 -0.88 -10.82 -6.66
CA THR A 115 -1.40 -12.12 -7.08
C THR A 115 -2.66 -11.94 -7.93
N ALA A 116 -3.00 -12.96 -8.73
CA ALA A 116 -4.25 -12.95 -9.48
C ALA A 116 -5.48 -12.77 -8.56
N ARG A 117 -5.48 -13.43 -7.40
CA ARG A 117 -6.55 -13.30 -6.39
C ARG A 117 -6.62 -11.89 -5.82
N ASP A 118 -5.48 -11.25 -5.54
CA ASP A 118 -5.47 -9.89 -4.99
C ASP A 118 -5.88 -8.85 -6.04
N LEU A 119 -5.57 -9.06 -7.33
CA LEU A 119 -6.15 -8.26 -8.43
C LEU A 119 -7.67 -8.44 -8.56
N ASP A 120 -8.18 -9.66 -8.41
CA ASP A 120 -9.62 -9.93 -8.36
C ASP A 120 -10.28 -9.26 -7.15
N ALA A 121 -9.63 -9.32 -5.98
CA ALA A 121 -10.10 -8.72 -4.74
C ALA A 121 -10.18 -7.20 -4.81
N LEU A 122 -9.13 -6.54 -5.30
CA LEU A 122 -9.10 -5.10 -5.54
C LEU A 122 -10.23 -4.68 -6.48
N THR A 123 -10.43 -5.43 -7.57
CA THR A 123 -11.52 -5.19 -8.51
C THR A 123 -12.87 -5.33 -7.83
N ALA A 124 -13.12 -6.46 -7.15
CA ALA A 124 -14.39 -6.72 -6.46
C ALA A 124 -14.73 -5.64 -5.44
N TYR A 125 -13.75 -5.21 -4.63
CA TYR A 125 -13.97 -4.16 -3.65
C TYR A 125 -14.26 -2.81 -4.31
N LEU A 126 -13.48 -2.38 -5.31
CA LEU A 126 -13.70 -1.11 -6.00
C LEU A 126 -15.03 -1.08 -6.78
N ARG A 127 -15.55 -2.24 -7.22
CA ARG A 127 -16.91 -2.34 -7.77
C ARG A 127 -18.01 -2.25 -6.73
N SER A 128 -17.72 -2.60 -5.47
CA SER A 128 -18.69 -2.66 -4.38
C SER A 128 -18.90 -1.34 -3.65
N VAL A 129 -17.96 -0.40 -3.74
CA VAL A 129 -18.07 0.90 -3.05
C VAL A 129 -19.15 1.77 -3.70
N PRO A 130 -19.75 2.72 -2.95
CA PRO A 130 -20.71 3.66 -3.52
C PRO A 130 -20.12 4.43 -4.72
N ALA A 131 -20.89 4.52 -5.81
CA ALA A 131 -20.55 5.40 -6.92
C ALA A 131 -20.73 6.86 -6.48
N ILE A 132 -19.69 7.68 -6.66
CA ILE A 132 -19.71 9.09 -6.31
C ILE A 132 -19.27 9.87 -7.54
N HIS A 133 -20.13 10.73 -8.07
CA HIS A 133 -19.77 11.62 -9.15
C HIS A 133 -18.86 12.74 -8.64
N HIS A 134 -17.63 12.83 -9.17
CA HIS A 134 -16.67 13.86 -8.81
C HIS A 134 -15.59 13.99 -9.90
N GLU A 135 -15.65 15.08 -10.66
CA GLU A 135 -14.61 15.41 -11.63
C GLU A 135 -13.34 15.88 -10.92
N THR A 136 -12.22 15.24 -11.23
CA THR A 136 -10.90 15.71 -10.82
C THR A 136 -10.23 16.46 -11.97
N PRO A 137 -9.40 17.49 -11.70
CA PRO A 137 -8.67 18.21 -12.75
C PRO A 137 -7.89 17.25 -13.67
N ALA A 138 -7.85 17.59 -14.95
CA ALA A 138 -7.05 16.84 -15.92
C ALA A 138 -5.56 16.87 -15.53
N PRO A 139 -4.81 15.78 -15.74
CA PRO A 139 -3.38 15.76 -15.45
C PRO A 139 -2.61 16.64 -16.43
N GLU A 140 -1.61 17.36 -15.92
CA GLU A 140 -0.65 18.12 -16.72
C GLU A 140 0.71 17.43 -16.66
N TYR A 141 1.23 16.96 -17.80
CA TYR A 141 2.58 16.37 -17.89
C TYR A 141 3.55 17.40 -18.46
N LYS A 142 4.55 17.78 -17.66
CA LYS A 142 5.52 18.84 -17.99
C LYS A 142 6.77 18.25 -18.66
N ILE A 143 7.10 16.99 -18.38
CA ILE A 143 8.22 16.24 -18.98
C ILE A 143 7.82 14.78 -19.28
N ALA A 144 8.64 14.09 -20.08
CA ALA A 144 8.50 12.66 -20.29
C ALA A 144 8.84 11.89 -19.00
N LEU A 145 7.92 11.02 -18.58
CA LEU A 145 8.07 10.21 -17.38
C LEU A 145 8.87 8.95 -17.71
N LYS A 146 9.78 8.58 -16.82
CA LYS A 146 10.52 7.31 -16.90
C LYS A 146 10.02 6.39 -15.80
N PRO A 147 9.50 5.20 -16.12
CA PRO A 147 9.19 4.19 -15.12
C PRO A 147 10.45 3.80 -14.35
N GLU A 148 10.29 3.59 -13.06
CA GLU A 148 11.32 3.03 -12.20
C GLU A 148 10.98 1.59 -11.90
N THR A 149 11.98 0.77 -11.60
CA THR A 149 11.74 -0.61 -11.16
C THR A 149 12.10 -0.71 -9.68
N PRO A 150 11.09 -0.73 -8.78
CA PRO A 150 11.35 -0.88 -7.36
C PRO A 150 12.05 -2.18 -7.02
N THR A 151 12.85 -2.18 -5.96
CA THR A 151 13.43 -3.43 -5.45
C THR A 151 12.31 -4.36 -4.99
N TYR A 152 12.43 -5.63 -5.38
CA TYR A 152 11.48 -6.71 -5.10
C TYR A 152 10.16 -6.68 -5.89
N ALA A 153 10.01 -5.73 -6.83
CA ALA A 153 8.93 -5.72 -7.81
C ALA A 153 9.22 -6.65 -9.02
N GLY A 154 8.28 -6.72 -9.97
CA GLY A 154 8.47 -7.33 -11.29
C GLY A 154 7.71 -8.65 -11.48
N LYS A 155 8.12 -9.72 -10.77
CA LYS A 155 7.46 -11.05 -10.92
C LYS A 155 6.18 -11.10 -10.10
N GLN A 156 5.06 -11.42 -10.76
CA GLN A 156 3.79 -11.71 -10.10
C GLN A 156 3.94 -12.83 -9.05
N ALA A 157 3.46 -12.59 -7.84
CA ALA A 157 3.44 -13.59 -6.78
C ALA A 157 2.26 -14.55 -6.94
N SER A 158 2.36 -15.71 -6.29
CA SER A 158 1.31 -16.73 -6.23
C SER A 158 0.87 -16.99 -4.79
N GLU A 159 -0.39 -17.41 -4.59
CA GLU A 159 -0.93 -17.73 -3.26
C GLU A 159 -0.07 -18.74 -2.47
N PRO A 160 0.46 -19.82 -3.09
CA PRO A 160 1.33 -20.75 -2.36
C PRO A 160 2.65 -20.12 -1.90
N GLU A 161 3.24 -19.19 -2.66
CA GLU A 161 4.42 -18.45 -2.22
C GLU A 161 4.11 -17.60 -0.98
N LEU A 162 2.91 -17.02 -0.87
CA LEU A 162 2.50 -16.20 0.27
C LEU A 162 2.16 -16.98 1.55
N ALA A 163 2.24 -18.31 1.51
CA ALA A 163 2.20 -19.14 2.72
C ALA A 163 3.52 -19.05 3.51
N ASP A 164 4.64 -18.75 2.84
CA ASP A 164 5.91 -18.49 3.51
C ASP A 164 5.93 -17.07 4.10
N LYS A 165 6.39 -16.96 5.36
CA LYS A 165 6.37 -15.70 6.11
C LYS A 165 7.26 -14.62 5.46
N LEU A 166 8.44 -14.98 4.97
CA LEU A 166 9.36 -14.02 4.37
C LEU A 166 8.88 -13.59 2.98
N ALA A 167 8.38 -14.51 2.17
CA ALA A 167 7.78 -14.21 0.87
C ALA A 167 6.55 -13.29 1.02
N ARG A 168 5.68 -13.58 2.00
CA ARG A 168 4.57 -12.70 2.36
C ARG A 168 5.04 -11.32 2.82
N GLY A 169 6.06 -11.27 3.68
CA GLY A 169 6.64 -10.02 4.17
C GLY A 169 7.19 -9.16 3.04
N ARG A 170 7.91 -9.77 2.10
CA ARG A 170 8.38 -9.13 0.87
C ARG A 170 7.23 -8.59 0.04
N TYR A 171 6.23 -9.43 -0.23
CA TYR A 171 5.05 -9.06 -0.99
C TYR A 171 4.35 -7.83 -0.39
N LEU A 172 4.03 -7.88 0.91
CA LEU A 172 3.34 -6.79 1.61
C LEU A 172 4.18 -5.52 1.67
N LEU A 173 5.47 -5.62 1.96
CA LEU A 173 6.37 -4.46 1.97
C LEU A 173 6.45 -3.78 0.59
N THR A 174 6.41 -4.57 -0.49
CA THR A 174 6.38 -4.06 -1.86
C THR A 174 5.04 -3.37 -2.17
N ILE A 175 3.90 -4.04 -1.97
CA ILE A 175 2.59 -3.45 -2.33
C ILE A 175 2.12 -2.35 -1.38
N ALA A 176 2.67 -2.29 -0.16
CA ALA A 176 2.52 -1.18 0.77
C ALA A 176 3.50 -0.03 0.50
N HIS A 177 4.26 -0.10 -0.62
CA HIS A 177 5.16 0.93 -1.15
C HIS A 177 6.17 1.49 -0.13
N CYS A 178 6.58 0.69 0.87
CA CYS A 178 7.47 1.18 1.92
C CYS A 178 8.81 1.70 1.34
N LEU A 179 9.35 1.01 0.33
CA LEU A 179 10.61 1.41 -0.29
C LEU A 179 10.48 2.64 -1.17
N GLU A 180 9.28 3.08 -1.58
CA GLU A 180 9.12 4.33 -2.30
C GLU A 180 9.56 5.52 -1.45
N CYS A 181 9.08 5.59 -0.20
CA CYS A 181 9.44 6.69 0.69
C CYS A 181 10.79 6.48 1.39
N HIS A 182 11.15 5.23 1.69
CA HIS A 182 12.35 4.89 2.44
C HIS A 182 13.58 4.62 1.55
N THR A 183 13.61 5.13 0.32
CA THR A 183 14.77 5.04 -0.58
C THR A 183 15.13 6.44 -1.04
N PRO A 184 16.39 6.88 -0.99
CA PRO A 184 16.74 8.23 -1.41
C PRO A 184 16.50 8.44 -2.91
N GLU A 185 16.14 9.68 -3.25
CA GLU A 185 16.14 10.14 -4.63
C GLU A 185 17.56 10.51 -5.06
N GLY A 186 17.93 10.10 -6.27
CA GLY A 186 19.12 10.58 -6.95
C GLY A 186 18.92 11.97 -7.59
N PRO A 187 19.95 12.51 -8.27
CA PRO A 187 19.94 13.86 -8.85
C PRO A 187 18.82 14.16 -9.87
N SER A 188 18.14 13.13 -10.38
CA SER A 188 17.06 13.24 -11.37
C SER A 188 15.67 13.05 -10.77
N VAL A 189 15.50 13.12 -9.45
CA VAL A 189 14.22 12.80 -8.76
C VAL A 189 13.81 11.34 -8.99
N VAL A 190 14.80 10.50 -9.31
CA VAL A 190 14.66 9.07 -9.55
C VAL A 190 15.19 8.32 -8.34
N HIS A 191 14.42 7.41 -7.76
CA HIS A 191 14.83 6.60 -6.63
C HIS A 191 16.02 5.71 -6.98
N ASP A 192 17.01 5.67 -6.09
CA ASP A 192 18.13 4.73 -6.21
C ASP A 192 17.76 3.38 -5.59
N PHE A 193 16.80 2.68 -6.20
CA PHE A 193 16.38 1.36 -5.74
C PHE A 193 17.52 0.33 -5.81
N ALA A 194 18.42 0.44 -6.79
CA ALA A 194 19.50 -0.52 -6.97
C ALA A 194 20.52 -0.45 -5.81
N ALA A 195 21.05 0.74 -5.52
CA ALA A 195 22.14 0.87 -4.55
C ALA A 195 21.68 1.36 -3.17
N ALA A 196 20.51 1.99 -3.04
CA ALA A 196 20.10 2.65 -1.81
C ALA A 196 18.67 2.36 -1.30
N SER A 197 17.90 1.44 -1.92
CA SER A 197 16.70 0.85 -1.32
C SER A 197 16.73 0.69 0.20
N GLY A 198 15.75 1.30 0.88
CA GLY A 198 15.57 1.21 2.34
C GLY A 198 16.45 2.16 3.16
N LYS A 199 17.42 2.88 2.56
CA LYS A 199 18.35 3.77 3.27
C LYS A 199 17.70 5.04 3.84
N GLY A 200 16.48 5.37 3.42
CA GLY A 200 15.78 6.59 3.83
C GLY A 200 16.42 7.85 3.24
N GLY A 201 16.20 8.99 3.90
CA GLY A 201 16.82 10.27 3.55
C GLY A 201 16.00 11.15 2.59
N ARG A 202 14.79 10.74 2.20
CA ARG A 202 13.88 11.60 1.41
C ARG A 202 13.26 12.65 2.31
N THR A 203 13.31 13.90 1.87
CA THR A 203 12.70 15.03 2.57
C THR A 203 11.29 15.29 2.03
N PHE A 204 10.31 15.29 2.94
CA PHE A 204 8.92 15.63 2.65
C PHE A 204 8.57 16.95 3.31
N LYS A 205 7.94 17.83 2.55
CA LYS A 205 7.42 19.12 3.02
C LYS A 205 5.91 19.09 3.00
N GLY A 206 5.28 19.55 4.07
CA GLY A 206 3.84 19.66 4.16
C GLY A 206 3.41 20.68 5.21
N PRO A 207 2.09 20.82 5.45
CA PRO A 207 1.56 21.69 6.51
C PRO A 207 2.09 21.38 7.92
N TRP A 208 2.64 20.18 8.13
CA TRP A 208 3.32 19.76 9.36
C TRP A 208 4.80 20.19 9.45
N GLY A 209 5.27 20.98 8.49
CA GLY A 209 6.67 21.35 8.32
C GLY A 209 7.44 20.32 7.49
N GLU A 210 8.66 20.04 7.90
CA GLU A 210 9.56 19.11 7.22
C GLU A 210 9.74 17.81 8.02
N SER A 211 9.88 16.71 7.28
CA SER A 211 10.14 15.37 7.77
C SER A 211 11.09 14.64 6.82
N VAL A 212 11.95 13.76 7.35
CA VAL A 212 12.87 12.96 6.55
C VAL A 212 12.55 11.48 6.76
N SER A 213 12.47 10.68 5.68
CA SER A 213 12.25 9.24 5.81
C SER A 213 13.41 8.56 6.53
N ALA A 214 13.09 7.68 7.47
CA ALA A 214 14.08 6.94 8.23
C ALA A 214 14.78 5.87 7.39
N ASN A 215 15.98 5.48 7.79
CA ASN A 215 16.62 4.27 7.28
C ASN A 215 15.93 3.05 7.90
N ILE A 216 15.37 2.18 7.07
CA ILE A 216 14.65 0.97 7.51
C ILE A 216 15.45 -0.31 7.31
N THR A 217 16.72 -0.21 6.93
CA THR A 217 17.59 -1.38 6.75
C THR A 217 17.95 -2.04 8.08
N ALA A 218 18.57 -3.23 8.00
CA ALA A 218 19.07 -3.95 9.17
C ALA A 218 20.31 -3.32 9.83
N ASP A 219 20.75 -2.12 9.42
CA ASP A 219 21.88 -1.44 10.05
C ASP A 219 21.57 -1.17 11.55
N PRO A 220 22.46 -1.56 12.48
CA PRO A 220 22.19 -1.45 13.92
C PRO A 220 22.37 -0.04 14.48
N ALA A 221 23.10 0.85 13.79
CA ALA A 221 23.44 2.18 14.26
C ALA A 221 22.47 3.24 13.73
N VAL A 222 22.18 3.21 12.44
CA VAL A 222 21.33 4.22 11.77
C VAL A 222 20.02 3.65 11.23
N GLY A 223 19.90 2.32 11.13
CA GLY A 223 18.71 1.62 10.68
C GLY A 223 17.87 1.04 11.83
N LEU A 224 17.12 -0.02 11.51
CA LEU A 224 16.24 -0.72 12.45
C LEU A 224 16.91 -1.92 13.13
N GLY A 225 18.18 -2.21 12.84
CA GLY A 225 18.89 -3.39 13.36
C GLY A 225 18.87 -3.50 14.88
N GLY A 226 18.94 -2.37 15.59
CA GLY A 226 18.89 -2.31 17.05
C GLY A 226 17.50 -2.15 17.67
N TRP A 227 16.44 -2.02 16.88
CA TRP A 227 15.06 -1.91 17.35
C TRP A 227 14.50 -3.29 17.64
N SER A 228 13.55 -3.41 18.56
CA SER A 228 12.73 -4.62 18.76
C SER A 228 11.58 -4.67 17.75
N ASP A 229 11.00 -5.86 17.53
CA ASP A 229 9.89 -6.02 16.60
C ASP A 229 8.67 -5.19 17.00
N ASP A 230 8.39 -5.08 18.30
CA ASP A 230 7.26 -4.27 18.80
C ASP A 230 7.50 -2.76 18.62
N GLU A 231 8.75 -2.29 18.74
CA GLU A 231 9.10 -0.90 18.40
C GLU A 231 8.88 -0.61 16.91
N ILE A 232 9.25 -1.55 16.02
CA ILE A 232 9.01 -1.40 14.58
C ILE A 232 7.51 -1.40 14.26
N LYS A 233 6.74 -2.36 14.81
CA LYS A 233 5.28 -2.41 14.62
C LYS A 233 4.60 -1.15 15.13
N ARG A 234 5.02 -0.64 16.29
CA ARG A 234 4.51 0.60 16.87
C ARG A 234 4.83 1.81 15.98
N ALA A 235 6.03 1.88 15.42
CA ALA A 235 6.37 2.94 14.46
C ALA A 235 5.48 2.87 13.20
N ILE A 236 5.25 1.68 12.65
CA ILE A 236 4.41 1.47 11.46
C ILE A 236 2.93 1.82 11.72
N THR A 237 2.38 1.40 12.85
CA THR A 237 0.94 1.46 13.13
C THR A 237 0.51 2.71 13.89
N GLN A 238 1.40 3.30 14.70
CA GLN A 238 1.07 4.42 15.58
C GLN A 238 1.89 5.67 15.28
N GLY A 239 2.91 5.58 14.43
CA GLY A 239 3.83 6.69 14.18
C GLY A 239 4.58 7.10 15.43
N ILE A 240 5.02 6.14 16.26
CA ILE A 240 5.79 6.41 17.48
C ILE A 240 7.18 5.79 17.34
N ALA A 241 8.20 6.63 17.42
CA ALA A 241 9.59 6.23 17.33
C ALA A 241 10.04 5.37 18.53
N ARG A 242 11.27 4.88 18.47
CA ARG A 242 11.88 4.07 19.53
C ARG A 242 11.90 4.77 20.89
N ASP A 243 12.27 6.05 20.91
CA ASP A 243 12.35 6.91 22.09
C ASP A 243 10.98 7.47 22.54
N GLY A 244 9.89 7.11 21.85
CA GLY A 244 8.53 7.51 22.19
C GLY A 244 8.04 8.81 21.55
N HIS A 245 8.86 9.55 20.79
CA HIS A 245 8.35 10.75 20.11
C HIS A 245 7.44 10.38 18.92
N LYS A 246 6.52 11.29 18.58
CA LYS A 246 5.63 11.11 17.41
C LYS A 246 6.39 11.41 16.11
N LEU A 247 6.39 10.44 15.21
CA LEU A 247 6.85 10.59 13.84
C LEU A 247 5.90 11.52 13.07
N LYS A 248 6.47 12.26 12.12
CA LYS A 248 5.73 13.19 11.28
C LYS A 248 5.18 12.47 10.03
N PRO A 249 4.10 12.99 9.41
CA PRO A 249 3.63 12.54 8.10
C PRO A 249 4.74 12.62 7.03
N PRO A 250 4.60 11.99 5.84
CA PRO A 250 3.35 11.57 5.21
C PRO A 250 2.98 10.09 5.38
N MET A 251 3.74 9.29 6.15
CA MET A 251 3.45 7.86 6.30
C MET A 251 2.02 7.62 6.80
N ALA A 252 1.32 6.69 6.16
CA ALA A 252 -0.12 6.46 6.35
C ALA A 252 -0.44 5.61 7.59
N TYR A 253 0.01 6.05 8.76
CA TYR A 253 -0.11 5.30 10.04
C TYR A 253 -1.53 4.78 10.31
N ALA A 254 -2.56 5.60 10.05
CA ALA A 254 -3.95 5.21 10.28
C ALA A 254 -4.42 4.02 9.42
N GLY A 255 -3.93 3.90 8.19
CA GLY A 255 -4.19 2.73 7.35
C GLY A 255 -3.40 1.52 7.83
N TYR A 256 -2.10 1.69 8.08
CA TYR A 256 -1.28 0.58 8.56
C TYR A 256 -1.71 0.05 9.95
N ALA A 257 -2.35 0.88 10.77
CA ALA A 257 -2.92 0.49 12.06
C ALA A 257 -3.97 -0.63 11.96
N THR A 258 -4.60 -0.81 10.79
CA THR A 258 -5.61 -1.85 10.56
C THR A 258 -5.04 -3.10 9.90
N MET A 259 -3.73 -3.18 9.70
CA MET A 259 -3.07 -4.41 9.23
C MET A 259 -3.19 -5.53 10.26
N THR A 260 -3.32 -6.77 9.78
CA THR A 260 -3.40 -7.93 10.68
C THR A 260 -2.06 -8.13 11.41
N PRO A 261 -2.07 -8.66 12.65
CA PRO A 261 -0.82 -8.97 13.35
C PRO A 261 0.10 -9.91 12.57
N GLN A 262 -0.47 -10.90 11.86
CA GLN A 262 0.30 -11.83 11.02
C GLN A 262 1.04 -11.12 9.89
N ASP A 263 0.40 -10.17 9.23
CA ASP A 263 0.98 -9.43 8.11
C ASP A 263 2.01 -8.41 8.60
N LEU A 264 1.78 -7.77 9.75
CA LEU A 264 2.79 -6.93 10.42
C LEU A 264 4.02 -7.75 10.81
N ASP A 265 3.83 -8.95 11.37
CA ASP A 265 4.93 -9.87 11.70
C ASP A 265 5.71 -10.30 10.45
N ALA A 266 5.03 -10.52 9.32
CA ALA A 266 5.66 -10.86 8.05
C ALA A 266 6.47 -9.67 7.50
N ILE A 267 5.91 -8.45 7.51
CA ILE A 267 6.62 -7.23 7.12
C ILE A 267 7.88 -7.06 7.97
N VAL A 268 7.76 -7.12 9.31
CA VAL A 268 8.91 -6.96 10.20
C VAL A 268 9.97 -8.03 9.92
N ALA A 269 9.57 -9.30 9.75
CA ALA A 269 10.51 -10.36 9.41
C ALA A 269 11.27 -10.08 8.11
N PHE A 270 10.63 -9.50 7.10
CA PHE A 270 11.30 -9.14 5.85
C PHE A 270 12.14 -7.85 5.95
N VAL A 271 11.68 -6.85 6.71
CA VAL A 271 12.46 -5.63 7.00
C VAL A 271 13.81 -5.98 7.63
N ARG A 272 13.86 -6.98 8.52
CA ARG A 272 15.12 -7.49 9.10
C ARG A 272 16.10 -8.07 8.08
N MET A 273 15.62 -8.45 6.89
CA MET A 273 16.44 -9.00 5.81
C MET A 273 16.95 -7.93 4.85
N LEU A 274 16.51 -6.68 5.00
CA LEU A 274 17.01 -5.58 4.17
C LEU A 274 18.52 -5.37 4.44
N PRO A 275 19.38 -5.37 3.41
CA PRO A 275 20.81 -5.20 3.59
C PRO A 275 21.14 -3.93 4.37
N ALA A 276 21.99 -4.03 5.39
CA ALA A 276 22.43 -2.88 6.18
C ALA A 276 23.08 -1.81 5.27
N ARG A 277 22.64 -0.56 5.42
CA ARG A 277 23.14 0.60 4.67
C ARG A 277 23.30 1.78 5.61
N GLN A 278 24.37 2.56 5.46
CA GLN A 278 24.65 3.80 6.19
C GLN A 278 24.49 5.00 5.26
#